data_AF-A0A3A8KLQ3-F1
#
_entry.id   AF-A0A3A8KLQ3-F1
#
_cell.length_a   1.000
_cell.length_b   1.000
_cell.length_c   1.000
_cell.angle_alpha   90.00
_cell.angle_beta   90.00
_cell.angle_gamma   90.00
#
_symmetry.space_group_name_H-M   'P 1'
#
loop_
_entity.id
_entity.type
_entity.pdbx_description
1 polymer ?
#
loop_
_entity_poly.entity_id
_entity_poly.type
_entity_poly.pdbx_seq_one_letter_code
_entity_poly.pdbx_strand_id
1 'polypeptide(L)'
;MPRYEFTEGSSSKFWEIRQEGTTLIKRWGRIGTDGQEKSETFDSKAEAKKAYDALVKEKEGKGYTLVEGEGGDDEAQAESASHPDLEAAILAAPDDVKGYLAYAEWLKGEGDPRAELILLQHAALDAPAAESAKARKQAAKYIEAHAGELLGEDLAEAVSEETLKLEWHLGFIREARVGQVDYDSTADVPEVLRKLLAHPSACFLRSLTLGMACFDGENEYHDTLEVLGKAKPSKALRHLFIGDFEYPDDTEISWTHVGNLQPLYRVFPELRELRVRGGKVELGKIDLPELRSFTVETGGLPLGAVKSIVKAKWPKLEALEIWFGSDNYGAEGGVKDLKPLLDAEGVPNLRKLGLRNAEFTDALCEVLPKAKVLAQLQELDLSMGTMTDTGAHVLATNPTVFRRLKTLDVSENFLTKEGQKLVATAAQSVISGKQRVPYDEDSRYAAVGE
;
A
#
# COMPACT_ATOMS: atom_id res chain seq x y z
N MET A 1 27.35 -0.92 -21.04
CA MET A 1 28.64 -1.55 -20.66
C MET A 1 29.41 -0.57 -19.77
N PRO A 2 29.53 -0.85 -18.46
CA PRO A 2 30.25 0.02 -17.52
C PRO A 2 31.68 0.30 -17.98
N ARG A 3 32.08 1.57 -17.94
CA ARG A 3 33.40 2.04 -18.36
C ARG A 3 34.13 2.65 -17.19
N TYR A 4 35.30 2.12 -16.90
CA TYR A 4 36.21 2.60 -15.87
C TYR A 4 37.42 3.25 -16.54
N GLU A 5 37.80 4.42 -16.04
CA GLU A 5 38.96 5.16 -16.54
C GLU A 5 40.02 5.31 -15.46
N PHE A 6 41.28 5.35 -15.90
CA PHE A 6 42.43 5.57 -15.04
C PHE A 6 43.34 6.59 -15.70
N THR A 7 43.60 7.70 -15.00
CA THR A 7 44.49 8.76 -15.44
C THR A 7 45.53 9.06 -14.36
N GLU A 8 46.79 8.74 -14.64
CA GLU A 8 47.93 9.08 -13.78
C GLU A 8 49.16 9.40 -14.65
N GLY A 9 49.72 10.60 -14.51
CA GLY A 9 50.86 11.06 -15.30
C GLY A 9 50.57 11.07 -16.81
N SER A 10 51.39 10.35 -17.59
CA SER A 10 51.19 10.18 -19.04
C SER A 10 50.29 8.99 -19.41
N SER A 11 49.79 8.24 -18.43
CA SER A 11 48.91 7.09 -18.65
C SER A 11 47.44 7.53 -18.58
N SER A 12 46.71 7.25 -19.64
CA SER A 12 45.27 7.51 -19.77
C SER A 12 44.64 6.27 -20.41
N LYS A 13 43.98 5.45 -19.59
CA LYS A 13 43.50 4.11 -19.97
C LYS A 13 42.02 3.97 -19.66
N PHE A 14 41.32 3.20 -20.48
CA PHE A 14 39.96 2.74 -20.18
C PHE A 14 39.92 1.23 -20.05
N TRP A 15 38.98 0.76 -19.24
CA TRP A 15 38.65 -0.64 -19.05
C TRP A 15 37.13 -0.77 -18.93
N GLU A 16 36.56 -1.64 -19.73
CA GLU A 16 35.14 -1.90 -19.86
C GLU A 16 34.92 -3.39 -19.63
N ILE A 17 33.83 -3.74 -18.95
CA ILE A 17 33.45 -5.13 -18.73
C ILE A 17 31.93 -5.27 -18.83
N ARG A 18 31.46 -6.38 -19.40
CA ARG A 18 30.05 -6.78 -19.37
C ARG A 18 29.92 -8.28 -19.29
N GLN A 19 28.80 -8.75 -18.74
CA GLN A 19 28.41 -10.14 -18.72
C GLN A 19 27.30 -10.39 -19.73
N GLU A 20 27.45 -11.40 -20.58
CA GLU A 20 26.41 -11.95 -21.45
C GLU A 20 26.22 -13.43 -21.10
N GLY A 21 25.17 -13.74 -20.33
CA GLY A 21 24.92 -15.11 -19.87
C GLY A 21 26.10 -15.66 -19.07
N THR A 22 26.78 -16.68 -19.61
CA THR A 22 27.96 -17.31 -19.00
C THR A 22 29.30 -16.76 -19.50
N THR A 23 29.28 -15.71 -20.34
CA THR A 23 30.48 -15.12 -20.94
C THR A 23 30.73 -13.71 -20.41
N LEU A 24 31.97 -13.44 -19.99
CA LEU A 24 32.45 -12.09 -19.70
C LEU A 24 33.19 -11.52 -20.90
N ILE A 25 32.81 -10.31 -21.31
CA ILE A 25 33.49 -9.56 -22.37
C ILE A 25 34.18 -8.37 -21.72
N LYS A 26 35.50 -8.32 -21.89
CA LYS A 26 36.37 -7.26 -21.37
C LYS A 26 36.94 -6.48 -22.53
N ARG A 27 36.90 -5.15 -22.47
CA ARG A 27 37.54 -4.27 -23.44
C ARG A 27 38.45 -3.27 -22.75
N TRP A 28 39.64 -3.03 -23.27
CA TRP A 28 40.58 -2.08 -22.64
C TRP A 28 41.52 -1.43 -23.64
N GLY A 29 41.96 -0.22 -23.35
CA GLY A 29 42.82 0.51 -24.25
C GLY A 29 43.28 1.85 -23.69
N ARG A 30 43.91 2.66 -24.54
CA ARG A 30 44.19 4.06 -24.24
C ARG A 30 42.92 4.86 -24.50
N ILE A 31 42.60 5.84 -23.67
CA ILE A 31 41.44 6.71 -23.91
C ILE A 31 41.59 7.38 -25.29
N GLY A 32 40.56 7.28 -26.13
CA GLY A 32 40.57 7.77 -27.52
C GLY A 32 40.99 6.73 -28.58
N THR A 33 41.16 5.45 -28.23
CA THR A 33 41.38 4.36 -29.20
C THR A 33 40.28 3.31 -29.14
N ASP A 34 40.19 2.45 -30.15
CA ASP A 34 39.19 1.36 -30.19
C ASP A 34 39.41 0.27 -29.14
N GLY A 35 40.60 0.23 -28.51
CA GLY A 35 40.98 -0.76 -27.51
C GLY A 35 41.15 -2.19 -28.04
N GLN A 36 41.29 -3.12 -27.12
CA GLN A 36 41.36 -4.57 -27.35
C GLN A 36 40.22 -5.23 -26.58
N GLU A 37 39.59 -6.23 -27.18
CA GLU A 37 38.50 -6.99 -26.58
C GLU A 37 38.92 -8.44 -26.34
N LYS A 38 38.44 -9.03 -25.24
CA LYS A 38 38.60 -10.45 -24.93
C LYS A 38 37.35 -10.97 -24.24
N SER A 39 36.83 -12.09 -24.73
CA SER A 39 35.78 -12.86 -24.08
C SER A 39 36.35 -14.03 -23.25
N GLU A 40 35.62 -14.41 -22.20
CA GLU A 40 35.92 -15.56 -21.33
C GLU A 40 34.62 -16.21 -20.90
N THR A 41 34.46 -17.51 -21.13
CA THR A 41 33.22 -18.25 -20.83
C THR A 41 33.42 -19.13 -19.59
N PHE A 42 32.42 -19.16 -18.74
CA PHE A 42 32.38 -19.88 -17.46
C PHE A 42 31.34 -21.02 -17.51
N ASP A 43 31.44 -21.96 -16.57
CA ASP A 43 30.53 -23.12 -16.52
C ASP A 43 29.12 -22.73 -16.06
N SER A 44 28.96 -21.56 -15.42
CA SER A 44 27.66 -21.02 -15.02
C SER A 44 27.62 -19.50 -15.00
N LYS A 45 26.40 -18.93 -14.99
CA LYS A 45 26.19 -17.48 -14.85
C LYS A 45 26.72 -16.96 -13.50
N ALA A 46 26.59 -17.75 -12.44
CA ALA A 46 27.06 -17.40 -11.10
C ALA A 46 28.59 -17.30 -11.03
N GLU A 47 29.31 -18.22 -11.70
CA GLU A 47 30.76 -18.14 -11.80
C GLU A 47 31.22 -16.95 -12.64
N ALA A 48 30.54 -16.65 -13.75
CA ALA A 48 30.78 -15.45 -14.53
C ALA A 48 30.57 -14.18 -13.69
N LYS A 49 29.50 -14.10 -12.89
CA LYS A 49 29.22 -12.97 -12.00
C LYS A 49 30.28 -12.82 -10.91
N LYS A 50 30.68 -13.92 -10.26
CA LYS A 50 31.75 -13.91 -9.26
C LYS A 50 33.09 -13.43 -9.84
N ALA A 51 33.40 -13.85 -11.06
CA ALA A 51 34.59 -13.38 -11.77
C ALA A 51 34.47 -11.90 -12.17
N TYR A 52 33.27 -11.44 -12.58
CA TYR A 52 32.99 -10.04 -12.87
C TYR A 52 33.26 -9.16 -11.64
N ASP A 53 32.67 -9.49 -10.49
CA ASP A 53 32.81 -8.70 -9.26
C ASP A 53 34.25 -8.66 -8.75
N ALA A 54 34.95 -9.79 -8.83
CA ALA A 54 36.37 -9.87 -8.48
C ALA A 54 37.23 -8.95 -9.37
N LEU A 55 36.95 -8.90 -10.67
CA LEU A 55 37.67 -8.05 -11.62
C LEU A 55 37.37 -6.57 -11.41
N VAL A 56 36.12 -6.20 -11.14
CA VAL A 56 35.74 -4.81 -10.82
C VAL A 56 36.48 -4.35 -9.56
N LYS A 57 36.41 -5.14 -8.47
CA LYS A 57 37.09 -4.83 -7.21
C LYS A 57 38.62 -4.74 -7.38
N GLU A 58 39.20 -5.60 -8.23
CA GLU A 58 40.63 -5.53 -8.58
C GLU A 58 40.98 -4.22 -9.30
N LYS A 59 40.11 -3.74 -10.20
CA LYS A 59 40.35 -2.52 -10.99
C LYS A 59 40.16 -1.26 -10.16
N GLU A 60 39.14 -1.21 -9.32
CA GLU A 60 38.92 -0.12 -8.37
C GLU A 60 40.07 -0.04 -7.35
N GLY A 61 40.54 -1.18 -6.84
CA GLY A 61 41.73 -1.25 -6.00
C GLY A 61 43.03 -0.77 -6.68
N LYS A 62 43.05 -0.72 -8.03
CA LYS A 62 44.14 -0.17 -8.83
C LYS A 62 43.92 1.30 -9.22
N GLY A 63 42.91 1.96 -8.65
CA GLY A 63 42.62 3.38 -8.86
C GLY A 63 41.79 3.69 -10.11
N TYR A 64 41.19 2.69 -10.77
CA TYR A 64 40.25 2.94 -11.86
C TYR A 64 38.93 3.46 -11.28
N THR A 65 38.39 4.52 -11.86
CA THR A 65 37.13 5.15 -11.45
C THR A 65 36.06 4.96 -12.51
N LEU A 66 34.84 4.61 -12.10
CA LEU A 66 33.69 4.48 -13.00
C LEU A 66 33.37 5.86 -13.60
N VAL A 67 33.24 5.93 -14.92
CA VAL A 67 32.86 7.15 -15.65
C VAL A 67 31.41 7.01 -16.10
N GLU A 68 30.57 7.92 -15.62
CA GLU A 68 29.18 8.07 -16.06
C GLU A 68 29.16 8.62 -17.50
N GLY A 69 29.25 7.72 -18.47
CA GLY A 69 28.89 8.01 -19.86
C GLY A 69 27.46 7.62 -20.13
N GLU A 70 26.76 8.38 -21.00
CA GLU A 70 25.42 8.18 -21.55
C GLU A 70 25.24 6.78 -22.21
N GLY A 71 25.31 5.73 -21.41
CA GLY A 71 24.83 4.39 -21.75
C GLY A 71 23.34 4.40 -21.51
N GLY A 72 22.56 4.54 -22.57
CA GLY A 72 21.11 4.38 -22.51
C GLY A 72 20.74 3.08 -21.80
N ASP A 73 19.77 3.18 -20.89
CA ASP A 73 18.74 2.22 -20.47
C ASP A 73 19.02 0.70 -20.60
N ASP A 74 20.28 0.29 -20.45
CA ASP A 74 20.68 -1.08 -20.20
C ASP A 74 21.32 -1.12 -18.81
N GLU A 75 20.50 -0.79 -17.80
CA GLU A 75 20.49 -1.55 -16.55
C GLU A 75 20.54 -3.03 -16.95
N ALA A 76 21.31 -3.86 -16.25
CA ALA A 76 21.37 -5.29 -16.53
C ALA A 76 19.97 -5.92 -16.36
N GLN A 77 19.16 -5.85 -17.41
CA GLN A 77 17.83 -6.44 -17.51
C GLN A 77 18.02 -7.91 -17.85
N ALA A 78 17.86 -8.76 -16.83
CA ALA A 78 16.89 -9.85 -16.83
C ALA A 78 17.02 -10.60 -15.51
N GLU A 79 16.09 -10.41 -14.58
CA GLU A 79 15.98 -11.32 -13.41
C GLU A 79 14.74 -12.20 -13.47
N SER A 80 13.67 -11.82 -14.18
CA SER A 80 12.55 -12.72 -14.45
C SER A 80 11.87 -12.41 -15.79
N ALA A 81 11.37 -13.44 -16.48
CA ALA A 81 10.79 -13.33 -17.81
C ALA A 81 9.44 -12.56 -17.81
N SER A 82 9.03 -11.94 -18.91
CA SER A 82 7.69 -11.31 -19.01
C SER A 82 7.03 -11.57 -20.37
N HIS A 83 5.70 -11.68 -20.39
CA HIS A 83 4.92 -11.96 -21.61
C HIS A 83 3.61 -11.16 -21.63
N PRO A 84 3.59 -9.98 -22.29
CA PRO A 84 2.47 -9.03 -22.21
C PRO A 84 1.09 -9.60 -22.55
N ASP A 85 0.95 -10.47 -23.56
CA ASP A 85 -0.36 -11.02 -23.93
C ASP A 85 -0.92 -12.00 -22.88
N LEU A 86 -0.06 -12.82 -22.27
CA LEU A 86 -0.45 -13.72 -21.19
C LEU A 86 -0.76 -12.93 -19.91
N GLU A 87 -0.01 -11.85 -19.66
CA GLU A 87 -0.29 -10.90 -18.58
C GLU A 87 -1.64 -10.22 -18.75
N ALA A 88 -1.94 -9.75 -19.95
CA ALA A 88 -3.24 -9.16 -20.27
C ALA A 88 -4.39 -10.16 -20.08
N ALA A 89 -4.20 -11.42 -20.45
CA ALA A 89 -5.19 -12.49 -20.25
C ALA A 89 -5.44 -12.75 -18.75
N ILE A 90 -4.39 -12.82 -17.94
CA ILE A 90 -4.51 -12.97 -16.48
C ILE A 90 -5.17 -11.75 -15.86
N LEU A 91 -4.79 -10.52 -16.25
CA LEU A 91 -5.42 -9.29 -15.74
C LEU A 91 -6.93 -9.22 -16.04
N ALA A 92 -7.37 -9.79 -17.17
CA ALA A 92 -8.77 -9.87 -17.52
C ALA A 92 -9.56 -10.91 -16.70
N ALA A 93 -8.89 -11.98 -16.26
CA ALA A 93 -9.48 -13.06 -15.46
C ALA A 93 -8.51 -13.52 -14.35
N PRO A 94 -8.26 -12.70 -13.31
CA PRO A 94 -7.16 -12.90 -12.36
C PRO A 94 -7.37 -14.07 -11.39
N ASP A 95 -8.56 -14.66 -11.38
CA ASP A 95 -8.90 -15.83 -10.58
C ASP A 95 -9.08 -17.10 -11.46
N ASP A 96 -8.85 -17.01 -12.79
CA ASP A 96 -8.84 -18.17 -13.70
C ASP A 96 -7.44 -18.77 -13.82
N VAL A 97 -7.28 -19.98 -13.28
CA VAL A 97 -6.02 -20.73 -13.26
C VAL A 97 -5.46 -21.01 -14.66
N LYS A 98 -6.29 -21.02 -15.71
CA LYS A 98 -5.84 -21.34 -17.08
C LYS A 98 -4.83 -20.34 -17.61
N GLY A 99 -4.99 -19.06 -17.30
CA GLY A 99 -4.04 -18.02 -17.69
C GLY A 99 -2.66 -18.29 -17.11
N TYR A 100 -2.59 -18.61 -15.82
CA TYR A 100 -1.35 -18.95 -15.13
C TYR A 100 -0.71 -20.24 -15.64
N LEU A 101 -1.50 -21.28 -15.94
CA LEU A 101 -0.96 -22.53 -16.50
C LEU A 101 -0.38 -22.35 -17.90
N ALA A 102 -1.02 -21.52 -18.75
CA ALA A 102 -0.46 -21.16 -20.05
C ALA A 102 0.85 -20.37 -19.88
N TYR A 103 0.91 -19.48 -18.89
CA TYR A 103 2.12 -18.75 -18.52
C TYR A 103 3.22 -19.70 -18.04
N ALA A 104 2.90 -20.68 -17.20
CA ALA A 104 3.87 -21.67 -16.72
C ALA A 104 4.55 -22.45 -17.84
N GLU A 105 3.79 -22.87 -18.86
CA GLU A 105 4.35 -23.56 -20.03
C GLU A 105 5.33 -22.67 -20.79
N TRP A 106 5.01 -21.38 -20.95
CA TRP A 106 5.91 -20.41 -21.55
C TRP A 106 7.17 -20.19 -20.69
N LEU A 107 7.02 -19.93 -19.39
CA LEU A 107 8.12 -19.72 -18.44
C LEU A 107 9.08 -20.91 -18.38
N LYS A 108 8.56 -22.12 -18.54
CA LYS A 108 9.38 -23.33 -18.62
C LYS A 108 10.33 -23.32 -19.81
N GLY A 109 9.89 -22.79 -20.96
CA GLY A 109 10.74 -22.57 -22.13
C GLY A 109 11.84 -21.53 -21.90
N GLU A 110 11.54 -20.51 -21.09
CA GLU A 110 12.48 -19.46 -20.69
C GLU A 110 13.41 -19.90 -19.54
N GLY A 111 13.15 -21.05 -18.91
CA GLY A 111 13.90 -21.54 -17.76
C GLY A 111 13.64 -20.75 -16.47
N ASP A 112 12.50 -20.09 -16.35
CA ASP A 112 12.15 -19.25 -15.20
C ASP A 112 11.55 -20.10 -14.05
N PRO A 113 12.02 -19.93 -12.80
CA PRO A 113 11.59 -20.74 -11.65
C PRO A 113 10.09 -20.58 -11.32
N ARG A 114 9.43 -19.51 -11.77
CA ARG A 114 7.99 -19.34 -11.55
C ARG A 114 7.16 -20.41 -12.24
N ALA A 115 7.68 -21.06 -13.30
CA ALA A 115 6.98 -22.17 -13.95
C ALA A 115 6.65 -23.30 -12.97
N GLU A 116 7.65 -23.75 -12.20
CA GLU A 116 7.47 -24.81 -11.20
C GLU A 116 6.62 -24.30 -10.02
N LEU A 117 6.84 -23.05 -9.59
CA LEU A 117 6.05 -22.45 -8.51
C LEU A 117 4.55 -22.39 -8.84
N ILE A 118 4.19 -22.04 -10.09
CA ILE A 118 2.79 -22.10 -10.57
C ILE A 118 2.22 -23.50 -10.41
N LEU A 119 2.94 -24.53 -10.85
CA LEU A 119 2.48 -25.91 -10.79
C LEU A 119 2.32 -26.41 -9.35
N LEU A 120 3.27 -26.09 -8.47
CA LEU A 120 3.20 -26.42 -7.04
C LEU A 120 2.00 -25.76 -6.35
N GLN A 121 1.75 -24.48 -6.63
CA GLN A 121 0.62 -23.76 -6.03
C GLN A 121 -0.72 -24.18 -6.63
N HIS A 122 -0.78 -24.47 -7.94
CA HIS A 122 -1.97 -25.01 -8.60
C HIS A 122 -2.37 -26.37 -8.01
N ALA A 123 -1.41 -27.27 -7.78
CA ALA A 123 -1.65 -28.56 -7.15
C ALA A 123 -2.31 -28.44 -5.76
N ALA A 124 -2.19 -27.28 -5.09
CA ALA A 124 -2.80 -27.04 -3.78
C ALA A 124 -4.25 -26.53 -3.83
N LEU A 125 -4.76 -26.07 -4.98
CA LEU A 125 -6.07 -25.39 -5.05
C LEU A 125 -7.25 -26.36 -4.94
N ASP A 126 -7.18 -27.51 -5.61
CA ASP A 126 -8.29 -28.49 -5.67
C ASP A 126 -8.00 -29.80 -4.93
N ALA A 127 -6.85 -29.87 -4.24
CA ALA A 127 -6.46 -31.07 -3.50
C ALA A 127 -7.18 -31.19 -2.15
N PRO A 128 -7.41 -32.42 -1.64
CA PRO A 128 -7.87 -32.64 -0.28
C PRO A 128 -7.01 -31.88 0.76
N ALA A 129 -7.59 -31.46 1.88
CA ALA A 129 -6.95 -30.57 2.85
C ALA A 129 -5.52 -30.99 3.28
N ALA A 130 -5.28 -32.29 3.49
CA ALA A 130 -3.95 -32.80 3.85
C ALA A 130 -2.93 -32.66 2.71
N GLU A 131 -3.35 -32.89 1.47
CA GLU A 131 -2.52 -32.74 0.27
C GLU A 131 -2.29 -31.26 -0.06
N SER A 132 -3.30 -30.41 0.08
CA SER A 132 -3.16 -28.95 -0.08
C SER A 132 -2.18 -28.36 0.95
N ALA A 133 -2.25 -28.77 2.23
CA ALA A 133 -1.29 -28.34 3.25
C ALA A 133 0.15 -28.76 2.91
N LYS A 134 0.33 -29.98 2.40
CA LYS A 134 1.64 -30.47 1.93
C LYS A 134 2.15 -29.66 0.72
N ALA A 135 1.29 -29.42 -0.28
CA ALA A 135 1.64 -28.66 -1.47
C ALA A 135 2.00 -27.20 -1.14
N ARG A 136 1.24 -26.53 -0.25
CA ARG A 136 1.58 -25.18 0.24
C ARG A 136 2.92 -25.14 0.95
N LYS A 137 3.22 -26.15 1.78
CA LYS A 137 4.53 -26.27 2.44
C LYS A 137 5.66 -26.51 1.43
N GLN A 138 5.40 -27.25 0.35
CA GLN A 138 6.37 -27.43 -0.73
C GLN A 138 6.60 -26.14 -1.50
N ALA A 139 5.55 -25.40 -1.83
CA ALA A 139 5.66 -24.09 -2.49
C ALA A 139 6.42 -23.08 -1.61
N ALA A 140 6.14 -23.00 -0.31
CA ALA A 140 6.87 -22.11 0.60
C ALA A 140 8.37 -22.44 0.66
N LYS A 141 8.73 -23.72 0.77
CA LYS A 141 10.12 -24.16 0.70
C LYS A 141 10.78 -23.88 -0.65
N TYR A 142 10.02 -23.97 -1.74
CA TYR A 142 10.50 -23.64 -3.07
C TYR A 142 10.82 -22.15 -3.17
N ILE A 143 9.93 -21.29 -2.68
CA ILE A 143 10.15 -19.84 -2.64
C ILE A 143 11.42 -19.50 -1.84
N GLU A 144 11.58 -20.09 -0.64
CA GLU A 144 12.77 -19.89 0.20
C GLU A 144 14.05 -20.35 -0.52
N ALA A 145 14.03 -21.53 -1.13
CA ALA A 145 15.20 -22.10 -1.80
C ALA A 145 15.60 -21.37 -3.09
N HIS A 146 14.64 -20.70 -3.75
CA HIS A 146 14.84 -20.00 -5.02
C HIS A 146 14.64 -18.48 -4.90
N ALA A 147 14.72 -17.91 -3.69
CA ALA A 147 14.40 -16.51 -3.45
C ALA A 147 15.20 -15.56 -4.35
N GLY A 148 16.52 -15.77 -4.45
CA GLY A 148 17.40 -14.96 -5.32
C GLY A 148 17.03 -15.05 -6.81
N GLU A 149 16.58 -16.21 -7.30
CA GLU A 149 16.13 -16.37 -8.69
C GLU A 149 14.71 -15.80 -8.93
N LEU A 150 13.86 -15.79 -7.90
CA LEU A 150 12.47 -15.35 -7.98
C LEU A 150 12.29 -13.84 -7.79
N LEU A 151 13.22 -13.20 -7.08
CA LEU A 151 13.11 -11.82 -6.61
C LEU A 151 14.34 -10.94 -6.91
N GLY A 152 15.49 -11.54 -7.24
CA GLY A 152 16.78 -10.86 -7.18
C GLY A 152 17.31 -10.75 -5.74
N GLU A 153 18.61 -10.52 -5.60
CA GLU A 153 19.31 -10.48 -4.30
C GLU A 153 18.70 -9.44 -3.35
N ASP A 154 18.47 -8.22 -3.85
CA ASP A 154 18.03 -7.09 -3.02
C ASP A 154 16.63 -7.30 -2.41
N LEU A 155 15.67 -7.79 -3.20
CA LEU A 155 14.33 -8.09 -2.68
C LEU A 155 14.35 -9.38 -1.85
N ALA A 156 15.14 -10.38 -2.22
CA ALA A 156 15.27 -11.60 -1.42
C ALA A 156 15.83 -11.32 -0.02
N GLU A 157 16.80 -10.40 0.12
CA GLU A 157 17.33 -9.96 1.41
C GLU A 157 16.30 -9.14 2.21
N ALA A 158 15.49 -8.32 1.53
CA ALA A 158 14.44 -7.54 2.18
C ALA A 158 13.26 -8.41 2.68
N VAL A 159 13.03 -9.59 2.08
CA VAL A 159 11.94 -10.49 2.49
C VAL A 159 12.18 -11.00 3.90
N SER A 160 11.28 -10.58 4.79
CA SER A 160 11.25 -11.00 6.18
C SER A 160 9.83 -10.87 6.71
N GLU A 161 9.58 -11.45 7.89
CA GLU A 161 8.30 -11.29 8.58
C GLU A 161 8.04 -9.86 9.08
N GLU A 162 8.88 -8.89 8.73
CA GLU A 162 8.85 -7.59 9.38
C GLU A 162 9.04 -6.47 8.33
N THR A 163 10.05 -6.57 7.46
CA THR A 163 10.38 -5.55 6.45
C THR A 163 9.55 -5.68 5.18
N LEU A 164 9.58 -6.84 4.52
CA LEU A 164 8.84 -7.11 3.29
C LEU A 164 8.17 -8.48 3.38
N LYS A 165 6.84 -8.48 3.55
CA LYS A 165 6.02 -9.69 3.47
C LYS A 165 5.42 -9.82 2.07
N LEU A 166 5.51 -11.02 1.49
CA LEU A 166 4.98 -11.31 0.16
C LEU A 166 4.05 -12.52 0.22
N GLU A 167 2.83 -12.36 -0.28
CA GLU A 167 1.92 -13.47 -0.54
C GLU A 167 1.92 -13.82 -2.02
N TRP A 168 2.30 -15.07 -2.32
CA TRP A 168 2.41 -15.58 -3.68
C TRP A 168 1.15 -16.30 -4.10
N HIS A 169 0.68 -16.02 -5.32
CA HIS A 169 -0.44 -16.68 -5.97
C HIS A 169 -0.05 -17.12 -7.38
N LEU A 170 0.01 -18.43 -7.58
CA LEU A 170 0.34 -19.05 -8.86
C LEU A 170 1.59 -18.41 -9.49
N GLY A 171 2.71 -18.42 -8.78
CA GLY A 171 4.02 -17.93 -9.26
C GLY A 171 4.20 -16.42 -9.31
N PHE A 172 3.21 -15.62 -8.93
CA PHE A 172 3.30 -14.16 -8.89
C PHE A 172 2.97 -13.62 -7.50
N ILE A 173 3.52 -12.47 -7.16
CA ILE A 173 3.20 -11.74 -5.93
C ILE A 173 1.81 -11.13 -6.11
N ARG A 174 0.88 -11.48 -5.21
CA ARG A 174 -0.49 -10.98 -5.20
C ARG A 174 -0.72 -9.96 -4.10
N GLU A 175 -0.04 -10.10 -2.97
CA GLU A 175 -0.12 -9.15 -1.86
C GLU A 175 1.27 -8.85 -1.32
N ALA A 176 1.50 -7.61 -0.90
CA ALA A 176 2.75 -7.20 -0.28
C ALA A 176 2.49 -6.25 0.89
N ARG A 177 3.26 -6.42 1.97
CA ARG A 177 3.42 -5.41 3.04
C ARG A 177 4.88 -4.98 3.08
N VAL A 178 5.14 -3.68 3.04
CA VAL A 178 6.48 -3.11 3.20
C VAL A 178 6.49 -2.09 4.33
N GLY A 179 7.51 -2.12 5.18
CA GLY A 179 7.71 -1.14 6.26
C GLY A 179 9.00 -1.39 7.02
N GLN A 180 9.40 -0.47 7.88
CA GLN A 180 10.39 -0.74 8.92
C GLN A 180 9.77 -1.55 10.05
N VAL A 181 10.64 -2.19 10.82
CA VAL A 181 10.26 -3.09 11.92
C VAL A 181 10.29 -2.37 13.26
N ASP A 182 11.42 -1.71 13.52
CA ASP A 182 11.77 -1.09 14.78
C ASP A 182 12.86 -0.03 14.54
N TYR A 183 13.36 0.55 15.63
CA TYR A 183 14.41 1.57 15.62
C TYR A 183 15.78 1.06 15.11
N ASP A 184 16.02 -0.25 15.10
CA ASP A 184 17.27 -0.84 14.61
C ASP A 184 17.18 -1.20 13.11
N SER A 185 16.00 -1.09 12.52
CA SER A 185 15.76 -1.32 11.10
C SER A 185 16.60 -0.39 10.22
N THR A 186 17.32 -0.98 9.27
CA THR A 186 18.11 -0.26 8.25
C THR A 186 17.42 -0.24 6.88
N ALA A 187 16.18 -0.75 6.81
CA ALA A 187 15.44 -0.84 5.56
C ALA A 187 15.07 0.54 5.00
N ASP A 188 15.46 0.78 3.75
CA ASP A 188 14.98 1.90 2.93
C ASP A 188 13.65 1.50 2.29
N VAL A 189 12.55 1.86 2.96
CA VAL A 189 11.18 1.51 2.54
C VAL A 189 10.86 2.04 1.12
N PRO A 190 11.14 3.31 0.76
CA PRO A 190 10.99 3.79 -0.61
C PRO A 190 11.73 2.94 -1.64
N GLU A 191 12.98 2.56 -1.39
CA GLU A 191 13.79 1.79 -2.33
C GLU A 191 13.30 0.34 -2.48
N VAL A 192 12.95 -0.33 -1.38
CA VAL A 192 12.34 -1.67 -1.41
C VAL A 192 11.03 -1.64 -2.21
N LEU A 193 10.19 -0.63 -1.97
CA LEU A 193 8.94 -0.46 -2.70
C LEU A 193 9.17 -0.20 -4.20
N ARG A 194 10.16 0.63 -4.55
CA ARG A 194 10.52 0.91 -5.95
C ARG A 194 10.91 -0.37 -6.68
N LYS A 195 11.77 -1.20 -6.06
CA LYS A 195 12.19 -2.49 -6.60
C LYS A 195 11.01 -3.45 -6.76
N LEU A 196 10.17 -3.57 -5.73
CA LEU A 196 8.99 -4.41 -5.76
C LEU A 196 8.06 -4.05 -6.92
N LEU A 197 7.71 -2.77 -7.09
CA LEU A 197 6.78 -2.31 -8.13
C LEU A 197 7.36 -2.46 -9.55
N ALA A 198 8.69 -2.48 -9.69
CA ALA A 198 9.36 -2.72 -10.97
C ALA A 198 9.48 -4.22 -11.30
N HIS A 199 9.38 -5.10 -10.30
CA HIS A 199 9.69 -6.52 -10.46
C HIS A 199 8.60 -7.28 -11.26
N PRO A 200 8.95 -8.11 -12.25
CA PRO A 200 7.97 -8.85 -13.06
C PRO A 200 7.06 -9.78 -12.26
N SER A 201 7.55 -10.36 -11.15
CA SER A 201 6.71 -11.16 -10.24
C SER A 201 5.57 -10.34 -9.59
N ALA A 202 5.67 -9.01 -9.52
CA ALA A 202 4.64 -8.14 -8.94
C ALA A 202 3.66 -7.55 -9.97
N CYS A 203 3.70 -7.97 -11.24
CA CYS A 203 2.82 -7.43 -12.28
C CYS A 203 1.32 -7.64 -12.01
N PHE A 204 0.96 -8.60 -11.15
CA PHE A 204 -0.41 -8.86 -10.70
C PHE A 204 -0.66 -8.47 -9.23
N LEU A 205 0.17 -7.60 -8.65
CA LEU A 205 0.00 -7.12 -7.28
C LEU A 205 -1.40 -6.51 -7.09
N ARG A 206 -2.18 -7.11 -6.20
CA ARG A 206 -3.60 -6.79 -5.97
C ARG A 206 -3.82 -6.06 -4.66
N SER A 207 -2.97 -6.30 -3.66
CA SER A 207 -3.00 -5.62 -2.37
C SER A 207 -1.60 -5.10 -2.01
N LEU A 208 -1.51 -3.85 -1.57
CA LEU A 208 -0.30 -3.25 -1.05
C LEU A 208 -0.59 -2.57 0.29
N THR A 209 0.22 -2.90 1.29
CA THR A 209 0.17 -2.28 2.61
C THR A 209 1.51 -1.62 2.92
N LEU A 210 1.48 -0.36 3.35
CA LEU A 210 2.65 0.37 3.84
C LEU A 210 2.58 0.43 5.37
N GLY A 211 3.51 -0.24 6.04
CA GLY A 211 3.75 -0.12 7.47
C GLY A 211 4.49 1.17 7.82
N MET A 212 5.25 1.17 8.92
CA MET A 212 6.12 2.30 9.29
C MET A 212 7.11 2.61 8.15
N ALA A 213 7.23 3.88 7.75
CA ALA A 213 8.24 4.31 6.77
C ALA A 213 9.57 4.66 7.45
N CYS A 214 9.50 5.19 8.68
CA CYS A 214 10.65 5.56 9.50
C CYS A 214 10.32 5.41 10.99
N PHE A 215 11.28 4.93 11.79
CA PHE A 215 11.23 5.00 13.26
C PHE A 215 12.08 6.15 13.85
N ASP A 216 12.95 6.78 13.06
CA ASP A 216 13.75 7.93 13.49
C ASP A 216 12.95 9.23 13.34
N GLY A 217 12.32 9.67 14.43
CA GLY A 217 11.56 10.92 14.49
C GLY A 217 10.09 10.75 14.08
N GLU A 218 9.59 11.66 13.23
CA GLU A 218 8.24 11.60 12.69
C GLU A 218 8.19 10.55 11.56
N ASN A 219 7.13 9.74 11.53
CA ASN A 219 6.94 8.76 10.46
C ASN A 219 6.36 9.45 9.23
N GLU A 220 7.16 9.63 8.18
CA GLU A 220 6.75 10.36 6.97
C GLU A 220 6.63 9.46 5.74
N TYR A 221 5.51 9.53 5.04
CA TYR A 221 5.28 8.76 3.81
C TYR A 221 5.66 9.51 2.52
N HIS A 222 6.24 10.72 2.60
CA HIS A 222 6.45 11.58 1.42
C HIS A 222 7.20 10.87 0.29
N ASP A 223 8.38 10.31 0.58
CA ASP A 223 9.22 9.65 -0.42
C ASP A 223 8.57 8.35 -0.92
N THR A 224 7.93 7.60 -0.03
CA THR A 224 7.18 6.38 -0.36
C THR A 224 6.00 6.69 -1.31
N LEU A 225 5.27 7.79 -1.07
CA LEU A 225 4.22 8.27 -1.98
C LEU A 225 4.77 8.79 -3.29
N GLU A 226 5.97 9.38 -3.30
CA GLU A 226 6.63 9.82 -4.53
C GLU A 226 6.98 8.62 -5.43
N VAL A 227 7.51 7.55 -4.85
CA VAL A 227 7.76 6.27 -5.55
C VAL A 227 6.47 5.73 -6.16
N LEU A 228 5.39 5.65 -5.37
CA LEU A 228 4.09 5.19 -5.87
C LEU A 228 3.53 6.09 -6.98
N GLY A 229 3.65 7.40 -6.83
CA GLY A 229 3.18 8.39 -7.80
C GLY A 229 3.93 8.40 -9.13
N LYS A 230 5.16 7.86 -9.15
CA LYS A 230 6.03 7.70 -10.33
C LYS A 230 5.99 6.28 -10.93
N ALA A 231 5.39 5.31 -10.24
CA ALA A 231 5.32 3.93 -10.71
C ALA A 231 4.54 3.79 -12.03
N LYS A 232 4.80 2.68 -12.75
CA LYS A 232 4.03 2.33 -13.95
C LYS A 232 2.56 2.15 -13.57
N PRO A 233 1.59 2.71 -14.33
CA PRO A 233 0.17 2.52 -14.03
C PRO A 233 -0.19 1.04 -13.94
N SER A 234 -0.76 0.64 -12.82
CA SER A 234 -1.19 -0.74 -12.57
C SER A 234 -2.71 -0.81 -12.56
N LYS A 235 -3.23 -1.67 -13.43
CA LYS A 235 -4.64 -2.08 -13.39
C LYS A 235 -4.85 -3.33 -12.53
N ALA A 236 -3.83 -3.82 -11.83
CA ALA A 236 -3.97 -5.00 -10.95
C ALA A 236 -4.34 -4.62 -9.52
N LEU A 237 -3.80 -3.50 -9.01
CA LEU A 237 -3.97 -3.10 -7.62
C LEU A 237 -5.44 -2.76 -7.31
N ARG A 238 -5.97 -3.33 -6.22
CA ARG A 238 -7.36 -3.18 -5.75
C ARG A 238 -7.45 -2.68 -4.32
N HIS A 239 -6.46 -2.99 -3.49
CA HIS A 239 -6.42 -2.60 -2.09
C HIS A 239 -5.11 -1.87 -1.81
N LEU A 240 -5.22 -0.69 -1.21
CA LEU A 240 -4.07 0.08 -0.75
C LEU A 240 -4.33 0.53 0.69
N PHE A 241 -3.43 0.15 1.60
CA PHE A 241 -3.41 0.65 2.96
C PHE A 241 -2.10 1.40 3.21
N ILE A 242 -2.20 2.67 3.59
CA ILE A 242 -1.08 3.52 4.00
C ILE A 242 -1.23 3.79 5.50
N GLY A 243 -0.19 3.53 6.29
CA GLY A 243 -0.24 3.74 7.74
C GLY A 243 -0.57 2.49 8.55
N ASP A 244 -0.02 1.34 8.18
CA ASP A 244 -0.19 0.08 8.94
C ASP A 244 0.76 0.00 10.13
N PHE A 245 0.49 0.85 11.12
CA PHE A 245 1.18 0.92 12.41
C PHE A 245 0.17 0.77 13.57
N GLU A 246 0.66 0.32 14.72
CA GLU A 246 -0.12 0.09 15.93
C GLU A 246 0.31 1.02 17.07
N TYR A 247 -0.67 1.52 17.84
CA TYR A 247 -0.44 2.26 19.07
C TYR A 247 -0.56 1.31 20.29
N PRO A 248 0.29 1.44 21.33
CA PRO A 248 1.41 2.38 21.45
C PRO A 248 2.76 1.84 20.95
N ASP A 249 2.78 0.63 20.40
CA ASP A 249 4.02 -0.12 20.17
C ASP A 249 4.88 0.47 19.05
N ASP A 250 4.27 0.98 17.97
CA ASP A 250 5.00 1.56 16.84
C ASP A 250 5.10 3.09 16.94
N THR A 251 3.96 3.78 16.90
CA THR A 251 3.89 5.24 16.90
C THR A 251 2.49 5.75 17.25
N GLU A 252 2.44 7.04 17.57
CA GLU A 252 1.24 7.84 17.76
C GLU A 252 0.73 8.36 16.40
N ILE A 253 -0.58 8.49 16.23
CA ILE A 253 -1.16 8.90 14.93
C ILE A 253 -0.79 10.34 14.56
N SER A 254 -0.58 11.18 15.58
CA SER A 254 -0.17 12.59 15.45
C SER A 254 1.29 12.75 15.01
N TRP A 255 2.13 11.74 15.20
CA TRP A 255 3.53 11.71 14.78
C TRP A 255 3.74 11.09 13.40
N THR A 256 2.65 10.73 12.72
CA THR A 256 2.69 10.15 11.38
C THR A 256 2.14 11.13 10.35
N HIS A 257 2.94 11.47 9.34
CA HIS A 257 2.60 12.40 8.27
C HIS A 257 2.42 11.68 6.94
N VAL A 258 1.18 11.65 6.45
CA VAL A 258 0.84 10.95 5.22
C VAL A 258 1.30 11.71 3.98
N GLY A 259 0.94 12.99 3.84
CA GLY A 259 1.24 13.78 2.64
C GLY A 259 0.24 13.58 1.49
N ASN A 260 0.70 13.80 0.25
CA ASN A 260 -0.15 13.99 -0.93
C ASN A 260 -0.45 12.70 -1.71
N LEU A 261 -1.72 12.28 -1.71
CA LEU A 261 -2.18 11.08 -2.42
C LEU A 261 -2.61 11.33 -3.86
N GLN A 262 -2.77 12.58 -4.30
CA GLN A 262 -3.34 12.88 -5.62
C GLN A 262 -2.60 12.20 -6.79
N PRO A 263 -1.26 12.09 -6.80
CA PRO A 263 -0.54 11.38 -7.86
C PRO A 263 -0.94 9.90 -8.00
N LEU A 264 -1.46 9.27 -6.95
CA LEU A 264 -1.76 7.84 -6.94
C LEU A 264 -2.99 7.48 -7.78
N TYR A 265 -3.95 8.40 -7.91
CA TYR A 265 -5.24 8.10 -8.54
C TYR A 265 -5.12 7.76 -10.04
N ARG A 266 -4.16 8.37 -10.74
CA ARG A 266 -3.84 8.04 -12.14
C ARG A 266 -3.04 6.74 -12.28
N VAL A 267 -2.29 6.36 -11.25
CA VAL A 267 -1.42 5.17 -11.26
C VAL A 267 -2.24 3.92 -10.93
N PHE A 268 -3.17 4.01 -9.99
CA PHE A 268 -4.02 2.91 -9.54
C PHE A 268 -5.52 3.21 -9.74
N PRO A 269 -5.99 3.38 -10.99
CA PRO A 269 -7.35 3.83 -11.28
C PRO A 269 -8.43 2.80 -10.92
N GLU A 270 -8.04 1.54 -10.72
CA GLU A 270 -8.94 0.42 -10.46
C GLU A 270 -9.04 0.06 -8.96
N LEU A 271 -8.53 0.92 -8.06
CA LEU A 271 -8.64 0.71 -6.61
C LEU A 271 -10.10 0.54 -6.19
N ARG A 272 -10.33 -0.44 -5.33
CA ARG A 272 -11.62 -0.77 -4.72
C ARG A 272 -11.64 -0.44 -3.23
N GLU A 273 -10.48 -0.44 -2.60
CA GLU A 273 -10.33 -0.08 -1.21
C GLU A 273 -9.09 0.79 -1.02
N LEU A 274 -9.28 1.92 -0.34
CA LEU A 274 -8.21 2.80 0.07
C LEU A 274 -8.40 3.14 1.54
N ARG A 275 -7.43 2.72 2.35
CA ARG A 275 -7.32 3.06 3.76
C ARG A 275 -6.09 3.92 3.98
N VAL A 276 -6.26 4.98 4.74
CA VAL A 276 -5.18 5.92 5.08
C VAL A 276 -5.25 6.17 6.58
N ARG A 277 -4.13 5.95 7.27
CA ARG A 277 -3.98 6.24 8.70
C ARG A 277 -2.80 7.18 8.91
N GLY A 278 -3.05 8.30 9.58
CA GLY A 278 -2.05 9.31 9.93
C GLY A 278 -2.57 10.75 9.85
N GLY A 279 -1.76 11.68 10.33
CA GLY A 279 -1.95 13.12 10.23
C GLY A 279 -1.51 13.71 8.89
N LYS A 280 -1.71 15.03 8.75
CA LYS A 280 -1.28 15.86 7.60
C LYS A 280 -1.60 15.23 6.22
N VAL A 281 -2.78 14.64 6.08
CA VAL A 281 -3.21 14.00 4.83
C VAL A 281 -3.68 15.03 3.80
N GLU A 282 -3.15 14.91 2.58
CA GLU A 282 -3.55 15.72 1.43
C GLU A 282 -4.18 14.83 0.35
N LEU A 283 -5.52 14.83 0.29
CA LEU A 283 -6.27 13.99 -0.67
C LEU A 283 -6.37 14.61 -2.07
N GLY A 284 -6.22 15.93 -2.21
CA GLY A 284 -6.35 16.61 -3.50
C GLY A 284 -7.68 16.32 -4.23
N LYS A 285 -7.66 16.30 -5.56
CA LYS A 285 -8.82 15.96 -6.37
C LYS A 285 -8.92 14.45 -6.56
N ILE A 286 -9.74 13.81 -5.75
CA ILE A 286 -9.95 12.35 -5.81
C ILE A 286 -10.65 11.94 -7.11
N ASP A 287 -10.03 11.01 -7.84
CA ASP A 287 -10.55 10.39 -9.07
C ASP A 287 -10.38 8.87 -9.01
N LEU A 288 -11.25 8.21 -8.23
CA LEU A 288 -11.24 6.76 -7.99
C LEU A 288 -12.65 6.20 -8.20
N PRO A 289 -13.12 6.08 -9.46
CA PRO A 289 -14.50 5.70 -9.76
C PRO A 289 -14.82 4.24 -9.39
N GLU A 290 -13.81 3.38 -9.27
CA GLU A 290 -13.96 1.97 -8.91
C GLU A 290 -14.00 1.71 -7.40
N LEU A 291 -13.78 2.76 -6.59
CA LEU A 291 -13.68 2.63 -5.15
C LEU A 291 -15.01 2.20 -4.52
N ARG A 292 -14.92 1.21 -3.63
CA ARG A 292 -16.04 0.61 -2.89
C ARG A 292 -15.96 0.90 -1.40
N SER A 293 -14.75 1.01 -0.86
CA SER A 293 -14.47 1.37 0.53
C SER A 293 -13.42 2.47 0.60
N PHE A 294 -13.68 3.52 1.37
CA PHE A 294 -12.71 4.56 1.69
C PHE A 294 -12.71 4.82 3.20
N THR A 295 -11.53 4.73 3.80
CA THR A 295 -11.32 5.03 5.22
C THR A 295 -10.16 6.00 5.38
N VAL A 296 -10.40 7.10 6.10
CA VAL A 296 -9.36 8.00 6.58
C VAL A 296 -9.40 8.07 8.10
N GLU A 297 -8.32 7.60 8.72
CA GLU A 297 -8.08 7.58 10.16
C GLU A 297 -7.05 8.65 10.50
N THR A 298 -7.41 9.62 11.34
CA THR A 298 -6.53 10.72 11.72
C THR A 298 -6.88 11.26 13.10
N GLY A 299 -5.86 11.77 13.80
CA GLY A 299 -6.00 12.54 15.03
C GLY A 299 -6.53 13.96 14.80
N GLY A 300 -6.45 14.47 13.56
CA GLY A 300 -6.99 15.77 13.16
C GLY A 300 -7.08 15.93 11.64
N LEU A 301 -8.30 15.88 11.09
CA LEU A 301 -8.56 15.93 9.65
C LEU A 301 -8.57 17.37 9.11
N PRO A 302 -7.66 17.75 8.20
CA PRO A 302 -7.63 19.11 7.66
C PRO A 302 -8.86 19.43 6.80
N LEU A 303 -9.24 20.71 6.73
CA LEU A 303 -10.42 21.16 5.95
C LEU A 303 -10.29 20.83 4.46
N GLY A 304 -9.05 20.86 3.94
CA GLY A 304 -8.75 20.46 2.57
C GLY A 304 -9.15 19.02 2.28
N ALA A 305 -8.87 18.09 3.20
CA ALA A 305 -9.24 16.69 3.09
C ALA A 305 -10.76 16.50 3.16
N VAL A 306 -11.45 17.14 4.12
CA VAL A 306 -12.92 17.14 4.20
C VAL A 306 -13.54 17.60 2.87
N LYS A 307 -13.07 18.73 2.33
CA LYS A 307 -13.55 19.27 1.05
C LYS A 307 -13.28 18.34 -0.14
N SER A 308 -12.16 17.61 -0.10
CA SER A 308 -11.80 16.65 -1.15
C SER A 308 -12.78 15.47 -1.16
N ILE A 309 -13.07 14.90 0.02
CA ILE A 309 -13.99 13.77 0.18
C ILE A 309 -15.41 14.12 -0.29
N VAL A 310 -15.95 15.26 0.16
CA VAL A 310 -17.35 15.64 -0.14
C VAL A 310 -17.56 16.11 -1.58
N LYS A 311 -16.50 16.55 -2.28
CA LYS A 311 -16.57 16.98 -3.69
C LYS A 311 -16.37 15.83 -4.68
N ALA A 312 -15.69 14.77 -4.25
CA ALA A 312 -15.39 13.62 -5.08
C ALA A 312 -16.67 12.91 -5.56
N LYS A 313 -16.55 12.20 -6.68
CA LYS A 313 -17.63 11.40 -7.26
C LYS A 313 -17.33 9.94 -7.01
N TRP A 314 -18.26 9.28 -6.32
CA TRP A 314 -18.11 7.96 -5.74
C TRP A 314 -19.17 7.00 -6.29
N PRO A 315 -19.16 6.72 -7.61
CA PRO A 315 -20.27 6.02 -8.26
C PRO A 315 -20.43 4.58 -7.75
N LYS A 316 -19.36 3.95 -7.24
CA LYS A 316 -19.35 2.56 -6.74
C LYS A 316 -19.11 2.43 -5.23
N LEU A 317 -19.02 3.54 -4.50
CA LEU A 317 -18.69 3.53 -3.08
C LEU A 317 -19.87 3.00 -2.25
N GLU A 318 -19.58 2.02 -1.42
CA GLU A 318 -20.53 1.33 -0.56
C GLU A 318 -20.25 1.62 0.93
N ALA A 319 -18.99 1.89 1.29
CA ALA A 319 -18.56 2.25 2.64
C ALA A 319 -17.65 3.50 2.63
N LEU A 320 -17.95 4.44 3.52
CA LEU A 320 -17.17 5.66 3.75
C LEU A 320 -16.98 5.84 5.25
N GLU A 321 -15.74 5.94 5.69
CA GLU A 321 -15.38 6.17 7.09
C GLU A 321 -14.42 7.35 7.21
N ILE A 322 -14.82 8.34 8.00
CA ILE A 322 -14.09 9.59 8.21
C ILE A 322 -13.89 9.78 9.71
N TRP A 323 -12.63 9.86 10.12
CA TRP A 323 -12.25 10.24 11.48
C TRP A 323 -11.88 11.71 11.47
N PHE A 324 -12.57 12.52 12.27
CA PHE A 324 -12.35 13.98 12.25
C PHE A 324 -11.21 14.41 13.18
N GLY A 325 -11.08 13.77 14.34
CA GLY A 325 -10.07 14.13 15.32
C GLY A 325 -10.42 15.39 16.12
N SER A 326 -9.38 16.01 16.67
CA SER A 326 -9.44 17.22 17.51
C SER A 326 -8.69 18.38 16.88
N ASP A 327 -9.13 19.61 17.15
CA ASP A 327 -8.49 20.83 16.66
C ASP A 327 -7.03 20.98 17.14
N ASN A 328 -6.72 20.42 18.31
CA ASN A 328 -5.36 20.33 18.87
C ASN A 328 -4.38 19.59 17.94
N TYR A 329 -4.88 18.69 17.10
CA TYR A 329 -4.09 17.91 16.13
C TYR A 329 -4.39 18.32 14.68
N GLY A 330 -5.00 19.50 14.48
CA GLY A 330 -5.25 20.07 13.16
C GLY A 330 -6.59 19.68 12.54
N ALA A 331 -7.54 19.16 13.31
CA ALA A 331 -8.90 18.98 12.82
C ALA A 331 -9.52 20.32 12.44
N GLU A 332 -10.13 20.36 11.27
CA GLU A 332 -10.93 21.49 10.81
C GLU A 332 -12.22 21.02 10.16
N GLY A 333 -13.08 21.98 9.82
CA GLY A 333 -14.38 21.74 9.22
C GLY A 333 -15.43 21.32 10.24
N GLY A 334 -16.66 21.15 9.77
CA GLY A 334 -17.75 20.71 10.62
C GLY A 334 -18.99 20.42 9.80
N VAL A 335 -20.14 20.44 10.47
CA VAL A 335 -21.44 20.07 9.89
C VAL A 335 -21.73 20.75 8.54
N LYS A 336 -21.41 22.04 8.40
CA LYS A 336 -21.63 22.82 7.17
C LYS A 336 -20.85 22.27 5.97
N ASP A 337 -19.65 21.74 6.21
CA ASP A 337 -18.74 21.26 5.17
C ASP A 337 -19.15 19.87 4.67
N LEU A 338 -19.93 19.13 5.46
CA LEU A 338 -20.47 17.80 5.12
C LEU A 338 -21.77 17.86 4.31
N LYS A 339 -22.33 19.05 4.08
CA LYS A 339 -23.65 19.20 3.47
C LYS A 339 -23.83 18.41 2.16
N PRO A 340 -22.90 18.43 1.17
CA PRO A 340 -23.07 17.64 -0.06
C PRO A 340 -23.19 16.14 0.21
N LEU A 341 -22.38 15.61 1.12
CA LEU A 341 -22.43 14.21 1.53
C LEU A 341 -23.76 13.87 2.23
N LEU A 342 -24.21 14.73 3.16
CA LEU A 342 -25.50 14.56 3.86
C LEU A 342 -26.70 14.65 2.91
N ASP A 343 -26.56 15.40 1.82
CA ASP A 343 -27.53 15.49 0.72
C ASP A 343 -27.45 14.31 -0.28
N ALA A 344 -26.59 13.32 -0.02
CA ALA A 344 -26.32 12.15 -0.87
C ALA A 344 -25.72 12.50 -2.25
N GLU A 345 -25.06 13.65 -2.38
CA GLU A 345 -24.44 14.06 -3.63
C GLU A 345 -23.21 13.21 -3.95
N GLY A 346 -23.19 12.59 -5.13
CA GLY A 346 -22.03 11.83 -5.62
C GLY A 346 -21.83 10.44 -5.01
N VAL A 347 -22.70 9.98 -4.12
CA VAL A 347 -22.57 8.70 -3.38
C VAL A 347 -23.78 7.78 -3.57
N PRO A 348 -24.21 7.46 -4.80
CA PRO A 348 -25.51 6.80 -5.05
C PRO A 348 -25.65 5.38 -4.45
N ASN A 349 -24.53 4.71 -4.15
CA ASN A 349 -24.50 3.33 -3.67
C ASN A 349 -24.09 3.19 -2.20
N LEU A 350 -23.85 4.30 -1.49
CA LEU A 350 -23.35 4.29 -0.12
C LEU A 350 -24.33 3.60 0.84
N ARG A 351 -23.84 2.59 1.57
CA ARG A 351 -24.60 1.79 2.54
C ARG A 351 -24.06 1.94 3.96
N LYS A 352 -22.78 2.23 4.13
CA LYS A 352 -22.14 2.43 5.44
C LYS A 352 -21.50 3.80 5.49
N LEU A 353 -21.84 4.57 6.52
CA LEU A 353 -21.25 5.88 6.76
C LEU A 353 -20.74 5.98 8.20
N GLY A 354 -19.44 6.12 8.36
CA GLY A 354 -18.80 6.48 9.62
C GLY A 354 -18.41 7.96 9.64
N LEU A 355 -18.98 8.71 10.57
CA LEU A 355 -18.59 10.06 10.95
C LEU A 355 -18.01 9.97 12.36
N ARG A 356 -16.87 9.30 12.45
CA ARG A 356 -16.26 8.84 13.70
C ARG A 356 -15.36 9.92 14.28
N ASN A 357 -15.05 9.76 15.56
CA ASN A 357 -13.98 10.52 16.21
C ASN A 357 -14.17 12.04 16.06
N ALA A 358 -15.40 12.53 16.17
CA ALA A 358 -15.74 13.93 15.92
C ALA A 358 -16.01 14.69 17.23
N GLU A 359 -15.43 15.88 17.39
CA GLU A 359 -15.72 16.74 18.55
C GLU A 359 -17.05 17.49 18.45
N PHE A 360 -17.74 17.38 17.31
CA PHE A 360 -19.02 18.02 17.02
C PHE A 360 -20.16 16.99 16.84
N THR A 361 -20.09 15.83 17.49
CA THR A 361 -21.07 14.73 17.29
C THR A 361 -22.50 15.13 17.66
N ASP A 362 -22.73 15.92 18.72
CA ASP A 362 -24.07 16.41 19.03
C ASP A 362 -24.62 17.32 17.91
N ALA A 363 -23.79 18.19 17.33
CA ALA A 363 -24.18 19.02 16.20
C ALA A 363 -24.47 18.19 14.94
N LEU A 364 -23.78 17.06 14.74
CA LEU A 364 -24.16 16.07 13.71
C LEU A 364 -25.55 15.51 13.99
N CYS A 365 -25.84 15.11 15.23
CA CYS A 365 -27.14 14.57 15.62
C CYS A 365 -28.29 15.54 15.31
N GLU A 366 -28.09 16.86 15.44
CA GLU A 366 -29.10 17.87 15.11
C GLU A 366 -29.48 17.92 13.63
N VAL A 367 -28.53 17.68 12.71
CA VAL A 367 -28.77 17.78 11.26
C VAL A 367 -29.13 16.45 10.61
N LEU A 368 -28.66 15.33 11.18
CA LEU A 368 -28.86 14.00 10.63
C LEU A 368 -30.33 13.65 10.36
N PRO A 369 -31.34 14.00 11.20
CA PRO A 369 -32.75 13.74 10.89
C PRO A 369 -33.23 14.28 9.54
N LYS A 370 -32.53 15.27 8.97
CA LYS A 370 -32.83 15.89 7.67
C LYS A 370 -31.90 15.42 6.54
N ALA A 371 -30.90 14.59 6.84
CA ALA A 371 -29.93 14.12 5.86
C ALA A 371 -30.57 13.11 4.89
N LYS A 372 -30.43 13.37 3.59
CA LYS A 372 -30.99 12.52 2.54
C LYS A 372 -30.25 11.20 2.40
N VAL A 373 -28.95 11.19 2.72
CA VAL A 373 -28.12 9.98 2.64
C VAL A 373 -28.63 8.85 3.54
N LEU A 374 -29.31 9.17 4.65
CA LEU A 374 -29.89 8.14 5.54
C LEU A 374 -30.94 7.27 4.85
N ALA A 375 -31.57 7.73 3.76
CA ALA A 375 -32.56 6.95 3.04
C ALA A 375 -31.98 5.69 2.35
N GLN A 376 -30.66 5.67 2.09
CA GLN A 376 -29.96 4.56 1.44
C GLN A 376 -29.01 3.80 2.37
N LEU A 377 -28.69 4.34 3.54
CA LEU A 377 -27.77 3.74 4.51
C LEU A 377 -28.39 2.53 5.22
N GLN A 378 -27.53 1.57 5.53
CA GLN A 378 -27.80 0.42 6.39
C GLN A 378 -27.09 0.57 7.73
N GLU A 379 -25.92 1.21 7.75
CA GLU A 379 -25.10 1.41 8.94
C GLU A 379 -24.69 2.88 9.04
N LEU A 380 -24.92 3.47 10.22
CA LEU A 380 -24.41 4.78 10.59
C LEU A 380 -23.55 4.62 11.84
N ASP A 381 -22.36 5.20 11.81
CA ASP A 381 -21.41 5.13 12.89
C ASP A 381 -20.98 6.53 13.31
N LEU A 382 -21.30 6.88 14.56
CA LEU A 382 -20.97 8.13 15.25
C LEU A 382 -20.08 7.85 16.47
N SER A 383 -19.39 6.71 16.48
CA SER A 383 -18.56 6.30 17.60
C SER A 383 -17.34 7.20 17.80
N MET A 384 -16.73 7.09 18.99
CA MET A 384 -15.46 7.73 19.33
C MET A 384 -15.49 9.27 19.39
N GLY A 385 -16.66 9.89 19.25
CA GLY A 385 -16.82 11.34 19.31
C GLY A 385 -17.18 11.87 20.71
N THR A 386 -17.78 13.05 20.74
CA THR A 386 -18.14 13.77 21.98
C THR A 386 -19.65 13.79 22.28
N MET A 387 -20.41 12.85 21.69
CA MET A 387 -21.88 12.80 21.83
C MET A 387 -22.32 12.70 23.28
N THR A 388 -23.35 13.47 23.63
CA THR A 388 -23.99 13.44 24.96
C THR A 388 -25.43 12.96 24.88
N ASP A 389 -26.09 12.92 26.04
CA ASP A 389 -27.51 12.63 26.15
C ASP A 389 -28.38 13.59 25.31
N THR A 390 -27.88 14.80 24.99
CA THR A 390 -28.51 15.74 24.06
C THR A 390 -28.63 15.14 22.66
N GLY A 391 -27.51 14.67 22.09
CA GLY A 391 -27.53 13.97 20.80
C GLY A 391 -28.40 12.72 20.85
N ALA A 392 -28.32 11.94 21.94
CA ALA A 392 -29.14 10.73 22.11
C ALA A 392 -30.63 11.04 22.07
N HIS A 393 -31.06 12.14 22.69
CA HIS A 393 -32.43 12.62 22.67
C HIS A 393 -32.88 12.99 21.26
N VAL A 394 -32.05 13.70 20.50
CA VAL A 394 -32.38 14.04 19.10
C VAL A 394 -32.58 12.79 18.25
N LEU A 395 -31.67 11.81 18.34
CA LEU A 395 -31.79 10.57 17.56
C LEU A 395 -33.05 9.77 17.97
N ALA A 396 -33.31 9.64 19.28
CA ALA A 396 -34.43 8.89 19.82
C ALA A 396 -35.80 9.51 19.48
N THR A 397 -35.88 10.83 19.35
CA THR A 397 -37.11 11.57 18.99
C THR A 397 -37.38 11.62 17.48
N ASN A 398 -36.46 11.11 16.65
CA ASN A 398 -36.61 11.00 15.20
C ASN A 398 -36.60 9.54 14.68
N PRO A 399 -37.36 8.61 15.30
CA PRO A 399 -37.23 7.18 15.05
C PRO A 399 -37.62 6.75 13.63
N THR A 400 -38.45 7.52 12.93
CA THR A 400 -38.87 7.21 11.55
C THR A 400 -37.71 7.28 10.55
N VAL A 401 -36.71 8.11 10.84
CA VAL A 401 -35.51 8.28 10.02
C VAL A 401 -34.51 7.16 10.31
N PHE A 402 -34.21 6.93 11.59
CA PHE A 402 -33.13 6.04 12.01
C PHE A 402 -33.52 4.55 12.11
N ARG A 403 -34.81 4.18 12.25
CA ARG A 403 -35.24 2.76 12.29
C ARG A 403 -34.99 1.98 11.00
N ARG A 404 -34.70 2.69 9.90
CA ARG A 404 -34.30 2.06 8.62
C ARG A 404 -32.88 1.50 8.69
N LEU A 405 -32.04 2.06 9.56
CA LEU A 405 -30.69 1.55 9.79
C LEU A 405 -30.77 0.17 10.45
N LYS A 406 -29.96 -0.75 9.93
CA LYS A 406 -29.69 -2.04 10.58
C LYS A 406 -28.86 -1.82 11.84
N THR A 407 -27.86 -0.94 11.76
CA THR A 407 -26.95 -0.63 12.87
C THR A 407 -26.76 0.87 13.01
N LEU A 408 -26.85 1.35 14.25
CA LEU A 408 -26.39 2.66 14.68
C LEU A 408 -25.32 2.45 15.76
N ASP A 409 -24.10 2.92 15.50
CA ASP A 409 -23.03 2.90 16.50
C ASP A 409 -22.85 4.29 17.11
N VAL A 410 -22.95 4.36 18.44
CA VAL A 410 -22.71 5.54 19.29
C VAL A 410 -21.79 5.18 20.45
N SER A 411 -21.01 4.10 20.31
CA SER A 411 -20.04 3.66 21.31
C SER A 411 -18.90 4.67 21.49
N GLU A 412 -18.19 4.59 22.61
CA GLU A 412 -16.99 5.41 22.87
C GLU A 412 -17.26 6.93 22.82
N ASN A 413 -18.50 7.34 23.14
CA ASN A 413 -18.91 8.73 23.37
C ASN A 413 -19.03 9.02 24.88
N PHE A 414 -19.81 10.03 25.27
CA PHE A 414 -20.01 10.45 26.67
C PHE A 414 -21.49 10.33 27.10
N LEU A 415 -22.16 9.25 26.68
CA LEU A 415 -23.56 8.98 27.05
C LEU A 415 -23.68 8.45 28.49
N THR A 416 -24.58 9.04 29.27
CA THR A 416 -24.98 8.45 30.55
C THR A 416 -25.77 7.16 30.35
N LYS A 417 -26.11 6.47 31.44
CA LYS A 417 -27.03 5.32 31.37
C LYS A 417 -28.41 5.71 30.85
N GLU A 418 -28.86 6.93 31.12
CA GLU A 418 -30.14 7.44 30.63
C GLU A 418 -30.08 7.71 29.12
N GLY A 419 -29.04 8.38 28.63
CA GLY A 419 -28.80 8.57 27.20
C GLY A 419 -28.69 7.26 26.42
N GLN A 420 -27.96 6.27 26.95
CA GLN A 420 -27.87 4.93 26.35
C GLN A 420 -29.24 4.25 26.25
N LYS A 421 -30.05 4.33 27.32
CA LYS A 421 -31.41 3.79 27.32
C LYS A 421 -32.31 4.51 26.31
N LEU A 422 -32.14 5.82 26.17
CA LEU A 422 -32.92 6.66 25.26
C LEU A 422 -32.64 6.30 23.80
N VAL A 423 -31.38 6.23 23.40
CA VAL A 423 -30.97 5.94 22.01
C VAL A 423 -31.15 4.48 21.61
N ALA A 424 -31.24 3.54 22.56
CA ALA A 424 -31.37 2.11 22.29
C ALA A 424 -32.53 1.71 21.35
N THR A 425 -33.54 2.57 21.19
CA THR A 425 -34.70 2.32 20.33
C THR A 425 -34.71 3.13 19.02
N ALA A 426 -33.63 3.87 18.73
CA ALA A 426 -33.52 4.74 17.57
C ALA A 426 -33.33 3.96 16.25
N ALA A 427 -32.63 2.82 16.28
CA ALA A 427 -32.38 1.95 15.13
C ALA A 427 -32.76 0.48 15.44
N GLN A 428 -32.61 -0.44 14.47
CA GLN A 428 -32.88 -1.87 14.68
C GLN A 428 -31.89 -2.51 15.66
N SER A 429 -30.62 -2.17 15.51
CA SER A 429 -29.54 -2.50 16.44
C SER A 429 -28.79 -1.22 16.79
N VAL A 430 -28.52 -1.02 18.08
CA VAL A 430 -27.79 0.15 18.59
C VAL A 430 -26.62 -0.34 19.43
N ILE A 431 -25.41 0.09 19.05
CA ILE A 431 -24.18 -0.18 19.79
C ILE A 431 -23.87 1.09 20.59
N SER A 432 -23.94 1.01 21.91
CA SER A 432 -23.72 2.18 22.80
C SER A 432 -22.75 1.87 23.95
N GLY A 433 -21.89 0.86 23.78
CA GLY A 433 -20.92 0.43 24.79
C GLY A 433 -19.73 1.37 24.96
N LYS A 434 -18.88 1.07 25.94
CA LYS A 434 -17.58 1.73 26.19
C LYS A 434 -17.64 3.26 26.30
N GLN A 435 -18.72 3.80 26.86
CA GLN A 435 -18.85 5.25 27.07
C GLN A 435 -17.74 5.74 28.02
N ARG A 436 -17.17 6.90 27.68
CA ARG A 436 -16.14 7.61 28.42
C ARG A 436 -16.79 8.55 29.43
N VAL A 437 -16.09 8.79 30.54
CA VAL A 437 -16.54 9.68 31.62
C VAL A 437 -15.66 10.92 31.58
N PRO A 438 -16.22 12.13 31.39
CA PRO A 438 -15.41 13.32 31.35
C PRO A 438 -15.05 13.74 32.79
N TYR A 439 -13.97 14.51 32.94
CA TYR A 439 -13.56 15.03 34.26
C TYR A 439 -14.50 16.17 34.73
N ASP A 440 -14.98 16.96 33.78
CA ASP A 440 -15.94 18.08 33.88
C ASP A 440 -16.68 18.24 32.53
N GLU A 441 -17.60 19.21 32.40
CA GLU A 441 -18.39 19.37 31.17
C GLU A 441 -17.56 19.76 29.92
N ASP A 442 -16.39 20.37 30.13
CA ASP A 442 -15.52 20.92 29.09
C ASP A 442 -14.41 19.94 28.64
N SER A 443 -14.17 18.87 29.39
CA SER A 443 -13.12 17.86 29.15
C SER A 443 -13.56 16.69 28.27
N ARG A 444 -14.51 16.91 27.34
CA ARG A 444 -14.87 15.90 26.34
C ARG A 444 -13.95 15.99 25.14
N TYR A 445 -13.46 14.85 24.66
CA TYR A 445 -12.46 14.77 23.59
C TYR A 445 -12.79 13.63 22.62
N ALA A 446 -12.33 13.74 21.38
CA ALA A 446 -12.36 12.62 20.43
C ALA A 446 -11.47 11.46 20.92
N ALA A 447 -11.82 10.19 20.70
CA ALA A 447 -11.10 9.06 21.31
C ALA A 447 -9.69 8.84 20.76
N VAL A 448 -9.43 9.30 19.54
CA VAL A 448 -8.11 9.30 18.92
C VAL A 448 -7.74 10.75 18.58
N GLY A 449 -6.54 11.16 18.97
CA GLY A 449 -6.05 12.52 18.79
C GLY A 449 -4.53 12.53 18.72
N GLU A 450 -3.92 12.06 19.81
CA GLU A 450 -2.47 11.81 19.91
C GLU A 450 -2.06 10.57 19.10
#